data_AF-A0A7X0PLC5-F1
#
_entry.id   AF-A0A7X0PLC5-F1
#
_cell.length_a   1.000
_cell.length_b   1.000
_cell.length_c   1.000
_cell.angle_alpha   90.00
_cell.angle_beta   90.00
_cell.angle_gamma   90.00
#
_symmetry.space_group_name_H-M   'P 1'
#
loop_
_entity.id
_entity.type
_entity.pdbx_description
1 polymer ?
#
loop_
_entity_poly.entity_id
_entity_poly.type
_entity_poly.pdbx_seq_one_letter_code
_entity_poly.pdbx_strand_id
1 'polypeptide(L)'
;MRFLLVLCLSVLAPWAHAANFVSLHQSALKIALPPAAGTYNYTFDNKIGFKQQYAPEGVTGCAIGYATGGCAFPGGGSLALPEFTNYQLQYKEFKVFIPAGTRSFMFSGYAPQRTEAAFALRYGAAPVREAALSAAEYANVQATEHIDTTFARLVSEPGADHLVVHDGGGTVRFVGGQLDANKGSTSQGNWLYIRQINGSPLYDVQGAIDVDMAQYAAGYAAITWTSSTYPDPVEGPSPAVGTSSTTDLQASGQASAVATVSTAVLSTAGQPLQLGITLVQAAADVAANPKISAWVAARIPAMGSTPDLWFFRKGDGTWTSQVPADTEGIAFASQVANAATLQFKPSLDFTETEMRAANVEVYFGYRAGSAAFVNKGKVWPQ
;
A
#
# COMPACT_ATOMS: atom_id res chain seq x y z
N MET A 1 -36.26 -19.86 -27.84
CA MET A 1 -36.76 -18.70 -28.60
C MET A 1 -36.82 -17.50 -27.68
N ARG A 2 -36.08 -16.42 -28.00
CA ARG A 2 -36.21 -15.02 -27.51
C ARG A 2 -35.93 -14.84 -26.00
N PHE A 3 -34.86 -14.19 -25.55
CA PHE A 3 -34.50 -12.81 -25.85
C PHE A 3 -32.99 -12.62 -25.97
N LEU A 4 -32.53 -12.49 -27.22
CA LEU A 4 -31.36 -11.70 -27.60
C LEU A 4 -31.90 -10.32 -28.00
N LEU A 5 -31.12 -9.26 -27.80
CA LEU A 5 -31.42 -7.82 -27.99
C LEU A 5 -32.23 -7.14 -26.88
N VAL A 6 -31.50 -6.54 -25.92
CA VAL A 6 -31.51 -5.07 -25.78
C VAL A 6 -30.06 -4.61 -25.73
N LEU A 7 -29.66 -3.98 -26.83
CA LEU A 7 -28.37 -3.37 -27.09
C LEU A 7 -28.35 -1.95 -26.51
N CYS A 8 -27.18 -1.53 -26.02
CA CYS A 8 -26.71 -0.14 -26.00
C CYS A 8 -27.53 0.92 -25.24
N LEU A 9 -27.26 1.05 -23.95
CA LEU A 9 -26.97 2.37 -23.38
C LEU A 9 -25.72 2.29 -22.49
N SER A 10 -24.71 3.02 -22.93
CA SER A 10 -23.41 3.25 -22.32
C SER A 10 -23.52 3.72 -20.87
N VAL A 11 -23.03 2.90 -19.94
CA VAL A 11 -22.48 3.41 -18.68
C VAL A 11 -21.01 3.02 -18.68
N LEU A 12 -20.17 3.99 -19.04
CA LEU A 12 -18.74 3.97 -18.75
C LEU A 12 -18.60 3.95 -17.22
N ALA A 13 -18.63 2.76 -16.62
CA ALA A 13 -18.12 2.58 -15.28
C ALA A 13 -16.59 2.76 -15.37
N PRO A 14 -15.95 3.62 -14.55
CA PRO A 14 -14.51 3.72 -14.53
C PRO A 14 -13.94 2.38 -14.09
N TRP A 15 -13.09 1.81 -14.94
CA TRP A 15 -12.41 0.55 -14.66
C TRP A 15 -11.50 0.79 -13.46
N ALA A 16 -11.59 -0.06 -12.43
CA ALA A 16 -10.62 -0.08 -11.35
C ALA A 16 -9.26 -0.38 -11.97
N HIS A 17 -8.41 0.65 -12.09
CA HIS A 17 -7.03 0.47 -12.53
C HIS A 17 -6.35 -0.45 -11.52
N ALA A 18 -5.72 -1.52 -11.98
CA ALA A 18 -4.74 -2.23 -11.16
C ALA A 18 -3.69 -1.18 -10.75
N ALA A 19 -3.64 -0.86 -9.46
CA ALA A 19 -2.81 0.23 -8.97
C ALA A 19 -1.34 -0.12 -9.22
N ASN A 20 -0.65 0.71 -10.02
CA ASN A 20 0.73 0.47 -10.44
C ASN A 20 1.62 1.45 -9.69
N PHE A 21 1.83 1.19 -8.39
CA PHE A 21 2.70 2.02 -7.57
C PHE A 21 4.16 1.83 -7.97
N VAL A 22 4.71 2.85 -8.63
CA VAL A 22 6.12 2.87 -9.05
C VAL A 22 7.01 3.18 -7.86
N SER A 23 8.03 2.35 -7.61
CA SER A 23 9.04 2.64 -6.60
C SER A 23 9.92 3.80 -7.06
N LEU A 24 10.00 4.86 -6.24
CA LEU A 24 10.89 5.99 -6.51
C LEU A 24 12.38 5.58 -6.53
N HIS A 25 12.72 4.46 -5.89
CA HIS A 25 14.09 3.93 -5.87
C HIS A 25 14.54 3.35 -7.21
N GLN A 26 13.63 3.14 -8.15
CA GLN A 26 13.97 2.76 -9.52
C GLN A 26 14.43 3.95 -10.37
N SER A 27 14.28 5.17 -9.87
CA SER A 27 14.91 6.36 -10.47
C SER A 27 16.35 6.47 -9.99
N ALA A 28 17.27 6.77 -10.89
CA ALA A 28 18.69 6.87 -10.56
C ALA A 28 18.98 8.05 -9.62
N LEU A 29 19.58 7.73 -8.48
CA LEU A 29 20.19 8.68 -7.56
C LEU A 29 21.52 9.15 -8.16
N LYS A 30 21.60 10.42 -8.55
CA LYS A 30 22.82 11.02 -9.11
C LYS A 30 23.62 11.71 -8.03
N ILE A 31 24.86 11.27 -7.82
CA ILE A 31 25.75 11.81 -6.80
C ILE A 31 26.93 12.47 -7.50
N ALA A 32 27.06 13.78 -7.34
CA ALA A 32 28.20 14.52 -7.89
C ALA A 32 29.49 14.10 -7.19
N LEU A 33 30.50 13.71 -7.98
CA LEU A 33 31.83 13.41 -7.48
C LEU A 33 32.68 14.69 -7.46
N PRO A 34 33.63 14.84 -6.51
CA PRO A 34 34.56 15.96 -6.51
C PRO A 34 35.26 16.09 -7.87
N PRO A 35 35.24 17.28 -8.50
CA PRO A 35 35.92 17.47 -9.76
C PRO A 35 37.44 17.37 -9.56
N ALA A 36 38.16 17.03 -10.62
CA ALA A 36 39.62 17.06 -10.59
C ALA A 36 40.11 18.47 -10.23
N ALA A 37 41.20 18.56 -9.46
CA ALA A 37 41.76 19.84 -9.04
C ALA A 37 41.99 20.77 -10.24
N GLY A 38 41.45 21.99 -10.16
CA GLY A 38 41.52 22.98 -11.24
C GLY A 38 40.47 22.82 -12.35
N THR A 39 39.48 21.94 -12.19
CA THR A 39 38.38 21.76 -13.15
C THR A 39 37.01 22.01 -12.50
N TYR A 40 36.02 22.36 -13.31
CA TYR A 40 34.61 22.48 -12.90
C TYR A 40 33.71 21.38 -13.53
N ASN A 41 34.33 20.36 -14.11
CA ASN A 41 33.61 19.26 -14.77
C ASN A 41 33.27 18.19 -13.72
N TYR A 42 32.00 18.13 -13.33
CA TYR A 42 31.51 17.11 -12.41
C TYR A 42 31.26 15.80 -13.16
N THR A 43 31.78 14.70 -12.62
CA THR A 43 31.32 13.36 -12.94
C THR A 43 30.28 12.94 -11.89
N PHE A 44 29.42 11.98 -12.24
CA PHE A 44 28.33 11.54 -11.37
C PHE A 44 28.41 10.03 -11.16
N ASP A 45 28.33 9.60 -9.91
CA ASP A 45 28.02 8.22 -9.55
C ASP A 45 26.49 8.05 -9.56
N ASN A 46 26.00 7.01 -10.21
CA ASN A 46 24.56 6.76 -10.38
C ASN A 46 24.18 5.47 -9.66
N LYS A 47 23.32 5.58 -8.65
CA LYS A 47 22.85 4.42 -7.88
C LYS A 47 21.37 4.18 -8.15
N ILE A 48 20.99 2.93 -8.43
CA ILE A 48 19.60 2.53 -8.75
C ILE A 48 19.19 1.37 -7.86
N GLY A 49 17.95 1.40 -7.38
CA GLY A 49 17.41 0.46 -6.41
C GLY A 49 17.83 0.84 -4.99
N PHE A 50 16.92 0.66 -4.03
CA PHE A 50 17.13 1.03 -2.64
C PHE A 50 18.41 0.40 -2.09
N LYS A 51 18.71 -0.85 -2.50
CA LYS A 51 19.89 -1.60 -2.07
C LYS A 51 21.22 -0.91 -2.42
N GLN A 52 21.29 -0.19 -3.54
CA GLN A 52 22.51 0.53 -3.89
C GLN A 52 22.47 1.96 -3.36
N GLN A 53 21.32 2.63 -3.49
CA GLN A 53 21.14 4.02 -3.10
C GLN A 53 21.42 4.26 -1.61
N TYR A 54 21.01 3.31 -0.78
CA TYR A 54 21.01 3.44 0.67
C TYR A 54 21.64 2.20 1.31
N ALA A 55 22.76 1.72 0.78
CA ALA A 55 23.59 0.83 1.58
C ALA A 55 24.07 1.60 2.83
N PRO A 56 24.13 1.00 4.03
CA PRO A 56 24.59 1.64 5.27
C PRO A 56 26.12 1.84 5.28
N GLU A 57 26.64 2.45 4.22
CA GLU A 57 28.04 2.79 4.00
C GLU A 57 28.24 4.28 4.31
N GLY A 58 29.19 4.62 5.17
CA GLY A 58 29.47 6.01 5.55
C GLY A 58 30.00 6.18 6.97
N VAL A 59 30.30 7.43 7.35
CA VAL A 59 30.70 7.82 8.70
C VAL A 59 29.45 8.24 9.48
N THR A 60 29.32 7.79 10.74
CA THR A 60 28.22 8.20 11.64
C THR A 60 28.10 9.72 11.72
N GLY A 61 26.88 10.26 11.58
CA GLY A 61 26.62 11.71 11.56
C GLY A 61 26.62 12.35 10.17
N CYS A 62 26.84 11.56 9.11
CA CYS A 62 26.79 12.00 7.72
C CYS A 62 25.58 11.44 6.98
N ALA A 63 25.15 12.14 5.92
CA ALA A 63 24.11 11.66 5.05
C ALA A 63 24.56 10.38 4.30
N ILE A 64 23.74 9.34 4.36
CA ILE A 64 23.92 8.08 3.65
C ILE A 64 23.41 8.28 2.22
N GLY A 65 24.17 7.78 1.23
CA GLY A 65 23.86 7.97 -0.18
C GLY A 65 24.34 9.31 -0.78
N TYR A 66 25.14 10.10 -0.04
CA TYR A 66 25.74 11.34 -0.54
C TYR A 66 27.27 11.29 -0.39
N ALA A 67 28.02 11.41 -1.49
CA ALA A 67 29.48 11.19 -1.50
C ALA A 67 30.30 12.34 -0.89
N THR A 68 29.72 13.52 -0.65
CA THR A 68 30.47 14.72 -0.27
C THR A 68 29.86 15.43 0.95
N GLY A 69 30.35 15.08 2.14
CA GLY A 69 30.52 16.04 3.24
C GLY A 69 29.27 16.57 3.96
N GLY A 70 28.08 16.02 3.75
CA GLY A 70 26.86 16.37 4.50
C GLY A 70 26.84 15.82 5.93
N CYS A 71 27.89 16.06 6.71
CA CYS A 71 27.98 15.67 8.12
C CYS A 71 27.40 16.77 9.02
N ALA A 72 26.12 17.07 8.84
CA ALA A 72 25.45 18.18 9.52
C ALA A 72 24.42 17.73 10.58
N PHE A 73 24.19 16.43 10.74
CA PHE A 73 23.20 15.88 11.67
C PHE A 73 23.90 15.20 12.86
N PRO A 74 24.15 15.92 13.97
CA PRO A 74 24.79 15.32 15.15
C PRO A 74 23.89 14.23 15.75
N GLY A 75 24.36 12.97 15.70
CA GLY A 75 23.77 11.83 16.42
C GLY A 75 22.84 10.89 15.63
N GLY A 76 22.72 11.05 14.30
CA GLY A 76 21.91 10.20 13.43
C GLY A 76 22.53 10.03 12.03
N GLY A 77 22.11 9.00 11.30
CA GLY A 77 22.33 8.94 9.85
C GLY A 77 21.17 9.64 9.16
N SER A 78 21.42 10.32 8.04
CA SER A 78 20.36 10.96 7.25
C SER A 78 20.31 10.35 5.86
N LEU A 79 19.18 9.78 5.45
CA LEU A 79 18.97 9.35 4.07
C LEU A 79 18.42 10.56 3.32
N ALA A 80 19.25 11.21 2.51
CA ALA A 80 18.76 12.22 1.60
C ALA A 80 18.00 11.52 0.46
N LEU A 81 16.75 11.93 0.22
CA LEU A 81 15.99 11.56 -0.97
C LEU A 81 16.09 12.76 -1.93
N PRO A 82 17.21 12.91 -2.68
CA PRO A 82 17.40 14.10 -3.48
C PRO A 82 16.36 14.17 -4.60
N GLU A 83 16.16 15.41 -5.02
CA GLU A 83 15.20 15.85 -6.02
C GLU A 83 15.21 14.93 -7.25
N PHE A 84 14.10 14.24 -7.47
CA PHE A 84 13.89 13.38 -8.65
C PHE A 84 13.60 14.23 -9.91
N THR A 85 14.42 15.27 -10.15
CA THR A 85 14.26 16.37 -11.13
C THR A 85 14.07 15.97 -12.59
N ASN A 86 14.68 14.86 -13.00
CA ASN A 86 14.57 14.37 -14.37
C ASN A 86 13.36 13.46 -14.58
N TYR A 87 12.53 13.32 -13.55
CA TYR A 87 11.30 12.59 -13.56
C TYR A 87 10.19 13.60 -13.26
N GLN A 88 9.67 14.28 -14.28
CA GLN A 88 8.27 14.72 -14.18
C GLN A 88 7.52 13.46 -13.78
N LEU A 89 6.99 13.42 -12.56
CA LEU A 89 6.34 12.23 -12.02
C LEU A 89 5.03 12.07 -12.77
N GLN A 90 5.10 11.51 -13.98
CA GLN A 90 3.94 11.19 -14.81
C GLN A 90 3.02 10.18 -14.10
N TYR A 91 3.54 9.52 -13.05
CA TYR A 91 2.82 8.57 -12.23
C TYR A 91 2.07 9.28 -11.12
N LYS A 92 0.74 9.16 -11.17
CA LYS A 92 -0.16 9.53 -10.07
C LYS A 92 -0.06 8.57 -8.88
N GLU A 93 0.67 7.46 -9.01
CA GLU A 93 0.80 6.42 -8.00
C GLU A 93 2.28 6.04 -7.86
N PHE A 94 2.85 6.32 -6.70
CA PHE A 94 4.25 6.03 -6.43
C PHE A 94 4.47 5.66 -4.97
N LYS A 95 5.60 5.02 -4.68
CA LYS A 95 5.95 4.56 -3.34
C LYS A 95 7.41 4.81 -3.01
N VAL A 96 7.66 4.99 -1.71
CA VAL A 96 8.99 5.17 -1.14
C VAL A 96 9.13 4.24 0.07
N PHE A 97 10.29 3.61 0.22
CA PHE A 97 10.56 2.74 1.35
C PHE A 97 11.10 3.56 2.53
N ILE A 98 10.44 3.45 3.67
CA ILE A 98 10.88 4.02 4.95
C ILE A 98 11.50 2.86 5.74
N PRO A 99 12.83 2.83 5.98
CA PRO A 99 13.48 1.68 6.58
C PRO A 99 13.23 1.56 8.08
N ALA A 100 13.65 0.43 8.66
CA ALA A 100 13.75 0.31 10.12
C ALA A 100 14.78 1.32 10.65
N GLY A 101 14.62 1.72 11.90
CA GLY A 101 15.44 2.74 12.52
C GLY A 101 15.02 4.17 12.20
N THR A 102 13.95 4.42 11.45
CA THR A 102 13.51 5.80 11.14
C THR A 102 12.96 6.50 12.38
N ARG A 103 13.58 7.64 12.71
CA ARG A 103 13.18 8.54 13.80
C ARG A 103 12.32 9.69 13.31
N SER A 104 12.61 10.21 12.13
CA SER A 104 11.85 11.28 11.51
C SER A 104 11.82 11.14 10.00
N PHE A 105 10.75 11.63 9.39
CA PHE A 105 10.58 11.59 7.95
C PHE A 105 9.96 12.89 7.45
N MET A 106 10.62 13.49 6.47
CA MET A 106 10.11 14.64 5.75
C MET A 106 10.06 14.29 4.28
N PHE A 107 8.90 14.52 3.65
CA PHE A 107 8.69 14.22 2.25
C PHE A 107 7.82 15.30 1.63
N SER A 108 8.25 15.79 0.48
CA SER A 108 7.63 16.91 -0.23
C SER A 108 7.77 16.72 -1.73
N GLY A 109 7.02 17.51 -2.49
CA GLY A 109 7.19 17.58 -3.94
C GLY A 109 6.74 18.92 -4.48
N TYR A 110 6.98 19.16 -5.75
CA TYR A 110 6.71 20.45 -6.37
C TYR A 110 5.55 20.33 -7.36
N ALA A 111 4.46 21.06 -7.09
CA ALA A 111 3.25 21.05 -7.92
C ALA A 111 3.23 22.24 -8.91
N PRO A 112 2.56 22.09 -10.07
CA PRO A 112 2.26 23.19 -10.98
C PRO A 112 1.63 24.40 -10.29
N GLN A 113 1.97 25.60 -10.77
CA GLN A 113 1.39 26.82 -10.23
C GLN A 113 -0.12 26.88 -10.46
N ARG A 114 -0.86 27.38 -9.46
CA ARG A 114 -2.31 27.58 -9.51
C ARG A 114 -3.13 26.32 -9.75
N THR A 115 -2.62 25.15 -9.34
CA THR A 115 -3.39 23.89 -9.36
C THR A 115 -3.64 23.38 -7.95
N GLU A 116 -4.91 23.10 -7.65
CA GLU A 116 -5.27 22.30 -6.49
C GLU A 116 -4.76 20.87 -6.70
N ALA A 117 -4.09 20.33 -5.68
CA ALA A 117 -3.67 18.94 -5.68
C ALA A 117 -4.12 18.27 -4.38
N ALA A 118 -4.48 16.99 -4.48
CA ALA A 118 -4.84 16.19 -3.32
C ALA A 118 -4.24 14.80 -3.46
N PHE A 119 -3.82 14.24 -2.34
CA PHE A 119 -3.11 12.98 -2.26
C PHE A 119 -3.67 12.12 -1.13
N ALA A 120 -3.73 10.82 -1.37
CA ALA A 120 -3.98 9.81 -0.35
C ALA A 120 -2.67 9.06 -0.07
N LEU A 121 -2.31 8.98 1.20
CA LEU A 121 -1.09 8.35 1.69
C LEU A 121 -1.44 7.20 2.61
N ARG A 122 -0.71 6.09 2.51
CA ARG A 122 -0.90 4.96 3.41
C ARG A 122 0.39 4.19 3.61
N TYR A 123 0.67 3.85 4.87
CA TYR A 123 1.85 3.11 5.27
C TYR A 123 1.57 1.60 5.29
N GLY A 124 2.41 0.83 4.61
CA GLY A 124 2.35 -0.63 4.52
C GLY A 124 1.36 -1.21 3.51
N ALA A 125 0.53 -0.39 2.87
CA ALA A 125 -0.35 -0.82 1.79
C ALA A 125 -0.76 0.36 0.90
N ALA A 126 -1.22 0.07 -0.31
CA ALA A 126 -1.81 1.05 -1.21
C ALA A 126 -3.04 1.75 -0.58
N PRO A 127 -3.22 3.08 -0.75
CA PRO A 127 -4.43 3.78 -0.38
C PRO A 127 -5.68 3.18 -1.03
N VAL A 128 -6.79 3.20 -0.31
CA VAL A 128 -8.09 2.71 -0.81
C VAL A 128 -8.84 3.81 -1.56
N ARG A 129 -8.60 5.09 -1.21
CA ARG A 129 -9.20 6.24 -1.87
C ARG A 129 -8.68 6.35 -3.30
N GLU A 130 -9.61 6.36 -4.25
CA GLU A 130 -9.37 6.63 -5.67
C GLU A 130 -10.07 7.91 -6.14
N ALA A 131 -11.24 8.19 -5.57
CA ALA A 131 -12.05 9.33 -5.94
C ALA A 131 -11.39 10.65 -5.50
N ALA A 132 -11.50 11.65 -6.38
CA ALA A 132 -11.15 13.02 -6.07
C ALA A 132 -11.91 13.53 -4.82
N LEU A 133 -11.34 14.51 -4.14
CA LEU A 133 -12.01 15.23 -3.06
C LEU A 133 -13.04 16.20 -3.64
N SER A 134 -14.23 16.24 -3.03
CA SER A 134 -15.16 17.34 -3.21
C SER A 134 -14.58 18.63 -2.61
N ALA A 135 -15.10 19.80 -3.02
CA ALA A 135 -14.66 21.09 -2.48
C ALA A 135 -14.79 21.18 -0.94
N ALA A 136 -15.84 20.57 -0.38
CA ALA A 136 -16.05 20.53 1.07
C ALA A 136 -15.04 19.61 1.79
N GLU A 137 -14.78 18.42 1.24
CA GLU A 137 -13.74 17.51 1.77
C GLU A 137 -12.36 18.17 1.70
N TYR A 138 -12.05 18.82 0.57
CA TYR A 138 -10.78 19.51 0.36
C TYR A 138 -10.55 20.60 1.41
N ALA A 139 -11.51 21.50 1.60
CA ALA A 139 -11.42 22.58 2.59
C ALA A 139 -11.30 22.03 4.02
N ASN A 140 -11.98 20.91 4.32
CA ASN A 140 -11.87 20.26 5.62
C ASN A 140 -10.47 19.67 5.84
N VAL A 141 -9.93 18.93 4.87
CA VAL A 141 -8.57 18.37 4.96
C VAL A 141 -7.55 19.49 5.16
N GLN A 142 -7.68 20.58 4.42
CA GLN A 142 -6.81 21.75 4.55
C GLN A 142 -6.88 22.36 5.95
N ALA A 143 -8.09 22.54 6.50
CA ALA A 143 -8.27 23.15 7.82
C ALA A 143 -7.75 22.28 8.98
N THR A 144 -7.68 20.96 8.79
CA THR A 144 -7.27 19.99 9.81
C THR A 144 -5.88 19.40 9.57
N GLU A 145 -5.10 20.00 8.68
CA GLU A 145 -3.79 19.46 8.31
C GLU A 145 -2.78 19.56 9.47
N HIS A 146 -2.11 18.45 9.76
CA HIS A 146 -1.13 18.33 10.84
C HIS A 146 0.17 17.70 10.36
N ILE A 147 0.79 18.34 9.34
CA ILE A 147 2.01 17.86 8.67
C ILE A 147 3.10 17.44 9.65
N ASP A 148 3.33 18.17 10.74
CA ASP A 148 4.41 17.90 11.70
C ASP A 148 4.20 16.63 12.55
N THR A 149 3.01 16.02 12.48
CA THR A 149 2.69 14.77 13.18
C THR A 149 2.32 13.64 12.21
N THR A 150 2.30 13.92 10.89
CA THR A 150 1.84 12.97 9.88
C THR A 150 2.69 11.70 9.88
N PHE A 151 4.01 11.79 10.10
CA PHE A 151 4.84 10.59 10.14
C PHE A 151 4.48 9.66 11.31
N ALA A 152 4.36 10.19 12.54
CA ALA A 152 3.96 9.41 13.69
C ALA A 152 2.58 8.76 13.49
N ARG A 153 1.62 9.53 12.95
CA ARG A 153 0.28 9.04 12.65
C ARG A 153 0.26 7.95 11.59
N LEU A 154 1.02 8.10 10.50
CA LEU A 154 1.13 7.08 9.45
C LEU A 154 1.64 5.75 10.01
N VAL A 155 2.58 5.80 10.97
CA VAL A 155 3.11 4.59 11.62
C VAL A 155 2.11 4.00 12.62
N SER A 156 1.40 4.84 13.39
CA SER A 156 0.47 4.38 14.44
C SER A 156 -0.93 4.02 13.94
N GLU A 157 -1.33 4.47 12.75
CA GLU A 157 -2.66 4.26 12.16
C GLU A 157 -2.57 3.33 10.92
N PRO A 158 -2.03 2.08 11.05
CA PRO A 158 -1.85 1.20 9.92
C PRO A 158 -3.22 0.89 9.29
N GLY A 159 -3.36 1.24 8.02
CA GLY A 159 -4.59 0.99 7.27
C GLY A 159 -5.52 2.19 7.10
N ALA A 160 -5.19 3.35 7.68
CA ALA A 160 -5.86 4.60 7.37
C ALA A 160 -5.26 5.25 6.11
N ASP A 161 -6.11 5.90 5.32
CA ASP A 161 -5.67 6.80 4.26
C ASP A 161 -5.52 8.19 4.86
N HIS A 162 -4.31 8.75 4.79
CA HIS A 162 -4.00 10.11 5.21
C HIS A 162 -4.12 11.03 4.00
N LEU A 163 -5.03 11.99 4.07
CA LEU A 163 -5.25 12.94 3.00
C LEU A 163 -4.35 14.17 3.18
N VAL A 164 -3.76 14.61 2.08
CA VAL A 164 -2.94 15.83 1.98
C VAL A 164 -3.49 16.66 0.83
N VAL A 165 -3.59 17.97 1.01
CA VAL A 165 -4.09 18.91 -0.01
C VAL A 165 -3.12 20.07 -0.20
N HIS A 166 -3.13 20.69 -1.38
CA HIS A 166 -2.24 21.80 -1.72
C HIS A 166 -2.91 22.80 -2.66
N ASP A 167 -2.93 24.08 -2.27
CA ASP A 167 -3.91 25.08 -2.73
C ASP A 167 -3.43 26.11 -3.78
N GLY A 168 -2.25 25.97 -4.38
CA GLY A 168 -1.87 26.99 -5.38
C GLY A 168 -0.51 26.92 -6.05
N GLY A 169 0.15 25.77 -6.02
CA GLY A 169 1.49 25.58 -6.59
C GLY A 169 2.64 25.84 -5.62
N GLY A 170 3.84 25.42 -5.99
CA GLY A 170 4.97 25.41 -5.07
C GLY A 170 5.16 24.06 -4.39
N THR A 171 5.81 24.07 -3.23
CA THR A 171 6.14 22.85 -2.47
C THR A 171 4.91 22.29 -1.74
N VAL A 172 4.46 21.13 -2.17
CA VAL A 172 3.53 20.24 -1.45
C VAL A 172 4.31 19.51 -0.36
N ARG A 173 3.82 19.52 0.88
CA ARG A 173 4.41 18.74 1.97
C ARG A 173 3.54 17.51 2.22
N PHE A 174 4.04 16.33 1.86
CA PHE A 174 3.33 15.07 2.04
C PHE A 174 3.37 14.59 3.49
N VAL A 175 4.57 14.59 4.07
CA VAL A 175 4.82 14.04 5.39
C VAL A 175 5.86 14.90 6.08
N GLY A 176 5.65 15.13 7.37
CA GLY A 176 6.62 15.70 8.28
C GLY A 176 6.53 15.02 9.65
N GLY A 177 7.53 15.30 10.48
CA GLY A 177 7.49 14.95 11.89
C GLY A 177 8.46 13.86 12.33
N GLN A 178 8.53 13.74 13.64
CA GLN A 178 9.28 12.72 14.37
C GLN A 178 8.32 11.65 14.87
N LEU A 179 8.80 10.41 15.01
CA LEU A 179 7.99 9.29 15.49
C LEU A 179 7.57 9.48 16.96
N ASP A 180 8.48 9.98 17.78
CA ASP A 180 8.18 10.41 19.15
C ASP A 180 9.15 11.49 19.64
N ALA A 181 8.82 12.11 20.78
CA ALA A 181 9.62 13.15 21.42
C ALA A 181 10.90 12.61 22.10
N ASN A 182 11.02 11.29 22.26
CA ASN A 182 12.09 10.62 23.00
C ASN A 182 13.15 9.98 22.08
N LYS A 183 13.17 10.36 20.79
CA LYS A 183 14.06 9.82 19.74
C LYS A 183 13.89 8.32 19.48
N GLY A 184 12.69 7.79 19.70
CA GLY A 184 12.32 6.47 19.27
C GLY A 184 12.35 6.33 17.75
N SER A 185 12.49 5.10 17.29
CA SER A 185 12.56 4.74 15.89
C SER A 185 11.66 3.55 15.55
N THR A 186 11.36 3.38 14.27
CA THR A 186 10.62 2.23 13.75
C THR A 186 11.42 0.94 13.94
N SER A 187 10.78 -0.14 14.36
CA SER A 187 11.44 -1.46 14.43
C SER A 187 11.47 -2.18 13.09
N GLN A 188 10.58 -1.81 12.16
CA GLN A 188 10.45 -2.39 10.82
C GLN A 188 10.53 -1.29 9.77
N GLY A 189 11.02 -1.65 8.58
CA GLY A 189 10.88 -0.84 7.38
C GLY A 189 9.59 -1.20 6.66
N ASN A 190 8.96 -0.23 6.01
CA ASN A 190 7.75 -0.44 5.23
C ASN A 190 7.61 0.58 4.11
N TRP A 191 6.76 0.26 3.14
CA TRP A 191 6.46 1.13 2.00
C TRP A 191 5.43 2.19 2.39
N LEU A 192 5.72 3.46 2.09
CA LEU A 192 4.71 4.50 2.02
C LEU A 192 4.21 4.58 0.57
N TYR A 193 2.92 4.37 0.39
CA TYR A 193 2.24 4.46 -0.89
C TYR A 193 1.51 5.79 -0.99
N ILE A 194 1.65 6.45 -2.13
CA ILE A 194 1.13 7.79 -2.36
C ILE A 194 0.37 7.78 -3.68
N ARG A 195 -0.92 8.15 -3.62
CA ARG A 195 -1.78 8.30 -4.78
C ARG A 195 -2.26 9.73 -4.89
N GLN A 196 -2.03 10.35 -6.03
CA GLN A 196 -2.64 11.62 -6.39
C GLN A 196 -4.09 11.40 -6.83
N ILE A 197 -5.03 12.02 -6.11
CA ILE A 197 -6.48 11.91 -6.33
C ILE A 197 -7.08 13.19 -6.93
N ASN A 198 -6.42 14.36 -6.76
CA ASN A 198 -6.74 15.60 -7.48
C ASN A 198 -5.47 16.22 -8.08
N GLY A 199 -5.65 16.98 -9.16
CA GLY A 199 -4.62 17.87 -9.72
C GLY A 199 -3.79 17.27 -10.85
N SER A 200 -2.80 18.04 -11.28
CA SER A 200 -1.84 17.70 -12.32
C SER A 200 -0.60 17.01 -11.74
N PRO A 201 0.12 16.20 -12.54
CA PRO A 201 1.33 15.52 -12.10
C PRO A 201 2.37 16.47 -11.48
N LEU A 202 3.11 15.99 -10.49
CA LEU A 202 4.19 16.72 -9.82
C LEU A 202 5.40 16.87 -10.75
N TYR A 203 6.14 17.97 -10.58
CA TYR A 203 7.41 18.19 -11.26
C TYR A 203 8.53 17.37 -10.64
N ASP A 204 8.58 17.30 -9.31
CA ASP A 204 9.57 16.57 -8.55
C ASP A 204 9.00 16.09 -7.19
N VAL A 205 9.77 15.23 -6.54
CA VAL A 205 9.66 14.94 -5.11
C VAL A 205 11.05 14.97 -4.48
N GLN A 206 11.09 15.27 -3.19
CA GLN A 206 12.30 15.31 -2.38
C GLN A 206 11.97 15.02 -0.92
N GLY A 207 12.95 14.55 -0.17
CA GLY A 207 12.77 14.30 1.26
C GLY A 207 14.04 13.97 2.01
N ALA A 208 13.88 13.71 3.29
CA ALA A 208 14.95 13.28 4.17
C ALA A 208 14.39 12.32 5.25
N ILE A 209 15.17 11.30 5.58
CA ILE A 209 14.88 10.35 6.66
C ILE A 209 16.01 10.44 7.68
N ASP A 210 15.70 10.79 8.93
CA ASP A 210 16.65 10.63 10.04
C ASP A 210 16.51 9.21 10.61
N VAL A 211 17.64 8.54 10.82
CA VAL A 211 17.67 7.16 11.32
C VAL A 211 18.58 6.97 12.53
N ASP A 212 18.16 6.05 13.40
CA ASP A 212 19.07 5.33 14.30
C ASP A 212 19.97 4.41 13.46
N MET A 213 21.27 4.73 13.40
CA MET A 213 22.22 4.00 12.56
C MET A 213 22.34 2.52 12.89
N ALA A 214 22.27 2.14 14.16
CA ALA A 214 22.44 0.76 14.57
C ALA A 214 21.22 -0.06 14.16
N GLN A 215 20.01 0.46 14.42
CA GLN A 215 18.78 -0.19 14.01
C GLN A 215 18.62 -0.22 12.49
N TYR A 216 18.98 0.87 11.81
CA TYR A 216 18.96 0.94 10.36
C TYR A 216 19.89 -0.09 9.72
N ALA A 217 21.14 -0.19 10.16
CA ALA A 217 22.08 -1.18 9.63
C ALA A 217 21.61 -2.62 9.86
N ALA A 218 21.07 -2.91 11.05
CA ALA A 218 20.51 -4.22 11.37
C ALA A 218 19.27 -4.54 10.52
N GLY A 219 18.36 -3.58 10.37
CA GLY A 219 17.14 -3.74 9.58
C GLY A 219 17.44 -3.89 8.09
N TYR A 220 18.38 -3.09 7.59
CA TYR A 220 18.86 -3.18 6.21
C TYR A 220 19.41 -4.56 5.87
N ALA A 221 20.24 -5.14 6.75
CA ALA A 221 20.77 -6.48 6.58
C ALA A 221 19.67 -7.58 6.58
N ALA A 222 18.54 -7.31 7.22
CA ALA A 222 17.39 -8.22 7.29
C ALA A 222 16.38 -8.04 6.14
N ILE A 223 16.54 -7.04 5.26
CA ILE A 223 15.62 -6.82 4.15
C ILE A 223 15.66 -8.03 3.19
N THR A 224 14.48 -8.52 2.84
CA THR A 224 14.28 -9.40 1.68
C THR A 224 14.20 -8.56 0.42
N TRP A 225 15.07 -8.84 -0.56
CA TRP A 225 15.22 -8.05 -1.78
C TRP A 225 14.50 -8.68 -2.96
N THR A 226 14.00 -7.86 -3.89
CA THR A 226 13.52 -8.32 -5.20
C THR A 226 14.68 -8.87 -6.03
N SER A 227 14.36 -9.75 -7.00
CA SER A 227 15.35 -10.40 -7.87
C SER A 227 15.73 -9.57 -9.12
N SER A 228 15.52 -8.25 -9.11
CA SER A 228 15.82 -7.38 -10.25
C SER A 228 17.30 -6.98 -10.31
N THR A 229 17.73 -6.40 -11.44
CA THR A 229 19.07 -5.81 -11.59
C THR A 229 19.32 -4.67 -10.59
N TYR A 230 18.25 -3.99 -10.17
CA TYR A 230 18.29 -2.86 -9.22
C TYR A 230 17.35 -3.16 -8.04
N PRO A 231 17.81 -3.96 -7.06
CA PRO A 231 16.93 -4.51 -6.04
C PRO A 231 16.32 -3.45 -5.13
N ASP A 232 15.02 -3.60 -4.91
CA ASP A 232 14.23 -2.92 -3.88
C ASP A 232 13.79 -3.95 -2.82
N PRO A 233 13.35 -3.51 -1.63
CA PRO A 233 12.65 -4.38 -0.70
C PRO A 233 11.44 -5.05 -1.38
N VAL A 234 11.14 -6.29 -1.01
CA VAL A 234 9.86 -6.91 -1.41
C VAL A 234 8.68 -6.16 -0.79
N GLU A 235 7.46 -6.39 -1.31
CA GLU A 235 6.25 -5.84 -0.70
C GLU A 235 6.05 -6.39 0.73
N GLY A 236 5.56 -5.52 1.62
CA GLY A 236 5.33 -5.84 3.03
C GLY A 236 6.42 -5.32 3.97
N PRO A 237 6.21 -5.45 5.30
CA PRO A 237 7.15 -4.96 6.29
C PRO A 237 8.44 -5.80 6.31
N SER A 238 9.58 -5.14 6.51
CA SER A 238 10.84 -5.84 6.79
C SER A 238 10.76 -6.55 8.14
N PRO A 239 11.61 -7.56 8.39
CA PRO A 239 11.76 -8.13 9.73
C PRO A 239 12.05 -7.05 10.79
N ALA A 240 11.49 -7.23 11.99
CA ALA A 240 11.67 -6.30 13.10
C ALA A 240 13.07 -6.41 13.71
N VAL A 241 13.65 -5.26 14.07
CA VAL A 241 14.97 -5.14 14.70
C VAL A 241 14.95 -4.13 15.85
N GLY A 242 15.71 -4.44 16.93
CA GLY A 242 15.89 -3.54 18.08
C GLY A 242 14.72 -3.48 19.06
N THR A 243 14.81 -2.57 20.04
CA THR A 243 13.73 -2.22 20.96
C THR A 243 12.84 -1.14 20.34
N SER A 244 11.57 -1.47 20.13
CA SER A 244 10.53 -0.58 19.63
C SER A 244 10.32 0.64 20.52
N SER A 245 10.11 1.80 19.90
CA SER A 245 9.63 3.00 20.60
C SER A 245 8.20 2.82 21.12
N THR A 246 7.72 3.62 22.07
CA THR A 246 6.32 3.50 22.56
C THR A 246 5.26 3.75 21.49
N THR A 247 5.60 4.55 20.48
CA THR A 247 4.73 4.80 19.31
C THR A 247 4.78 3.62 18.32
N ASP A 248 5.94 3.00 18.13
CA ASP A 248 6.12 1.74 17.39
C ASP A 248 5.48 0.55 18.14
N LEU A 249 5.43 0.61 19.48
CA LEU A 249 4.78 -0.37 20.33
C LEU A 249 3.25 -0.27 20.25
N GLN A 250 2.66 0.87 19.86
CA GLN A 250 1.23 0.94 19.57
C GLN A 250 0.86 0.14 18.31
N ALA A 251 1.79 0.01 17.35
CA ALA A 251 1.67 -0.92 16.23
C ALA A 251 1.92 -2.40 16.62
N SER A 252 2.63 -2.67 17.71
CA SER A 252 2.86 -4.04 18.22
C SER A 252 1.89 -4.50 19.33
N GLY A 253 1.22 -3.57 20.01
CA GLY A 253 0.24 -3.81 21.08
C GLY A 253 -1.22 -3.80 20.61
N GLN A 254 -1.46 -3.30 19.40
CA GLN A 254 -2.61 -3.62 18.56
C GLN A 254 -2.08 -4.11 17.21
N ALA A 255 -1.36 -5.23 17.22
CA ALA A 255 -1.52 -6.12 16.10
C ALA A 255 -3.00 -6.55 16.11
N SER A 256 -3.86 -5.87 15.34
CA SER A 256 -4.88 -6.60 14.61
C SER A 256 -4.09 -7.65 13.86
N ALA A 257 -3.96 -8.85 14.43
CA ALA A 257 -3.40 -9.99 13.76
C ALA A 257 -4.11 -10.03 12.41
N VAL A 258 -3.37 -9.71 11.33
CA VAL A 258 -3.94 -9.56 10.00
C VAL A 258 -4.79 -10.77 9.77
N ALA A 259 -6.10 -10.57 9.62
CA ALA A 259 -6.99 -11.71 9.63
C ALA A 259 -6.53 -12.72 8.58
N THR A 260 -6.14 -13.92 8.99
CA THR A 260 -5.57 -14.90 8.06
C THR A 260 -6.69 -15.71 7.46
N VAL A 261 -6.51 -16.06 6.19
CA VAL A 261 -7.43 -16.95 5.49
C VAL A 261 -6.67 -18.20 5.10
N SER A 262 -7.17 -19.35 5.51
CA SER A 262 -6.72 -20.64 5.01
C SER A 262 -7.86 -21.34 4.28
N THR A 263 -7.52 -22.07 3.23
CA THR A 263 -8.50 -22.78 2.40
C THR A 263 -8.16 -24.24 2.24
N ALA A 264 -9.20 -25.07 2.24
CA ALA A 264 -9.13 -26.49 1.94
C ALA A 264 -10.24 -26.87 0.96
N VAL A 265 -9.98 -27.82 0.08
CA VAL A 265 -11.03 -28.47 -0.72
C VAL A 265 -11.69 -29.55 0.14
N LEU A 266 -13.01 -29.46 0.30
CA LEU A 266 -13.81 -30.38 1.12
C LEU A 266 -14.59 -31.41 0.30
N SER A 267 -14.80 -31.15 -0.99
CA SER A 267 -15.51 -32.04 -1.92
C SER A 267 -14.63 -33.20 -2.39
N THR A 268 -15.24 -34.37 -2.61
CA THR A 268 -14.58 -35.51 -3.27
C THR A 268 -14.58 -35.36 -4.79
N ALA A 269 -13.68 -36.05 -5.49
CA ALA A 269 -13.63 -36.05 -6.95
C ALA A 269 -15.00 -36.41 -7.57
N GLY A 270 -15.39 -35.67 -8.61
CA GLY A 270 -16.68 -35.84 -9.30
C GLY A 270 -17.88 -35.19 -8.60
N GLN A 271 -17.71 -34.57 -7.42
CA GLN A 271 -18.73 -33.72 -6.79
C GLN A 271 -18.48 -32.24 -7.08
N PRO A 272 -19.52 -31.39 -6.99
CA PRO A 272 -19.35 -29.94 -7.05
C PRO A 272 -18.30 -29.46 -6.04
N LEU A 273 -17.45 -28.54 -6.46
CA LEU A 273 -16.32 -28.08 -5.67
C LEU A 273 -16.82 -27.38 -4.41
N GLN A 274 -16.49 -27.94 -3.24
CA GLN A 274 -16.79 -27.35 -1.95
C GLN A 274 -15.49 -26.87 -1.31
N LEU A 275 -15.44 -25.60 -0.93
CA LEU A 275 -14.30 -25.02 -0.22
C LEU A 275 -14.60 -24.94 1.27
N GLY A 276 -13.58 -25.12 2.10
CA GLY A 276 -13.56 -24.78 3.51
C GLY A 276 -12.65 -23.59 3.71
N ILE A 277 -13.23 -22.41 3.91
CA ILE A 277 -12.50 -21.15 4.11
C ILE A 277 -12.53 -20.83 5.60
N THR A 278 -11.36 -20.82 6.23
CA THR A 278 -11.22 -20.45 7.64
C THR A 278 -10.65 -19.04 7.75
N LEU A 279 -11.41 -18.14 8.34
CA LEU A 279 -11.00 -16.78 8.67
C LEU A 279 -10.64 -16.71 10.16
N VAL A 280 -9.38 -16.40 10.46
CA VAL A 280 -8.91 -16.18 11.84
C VAL A 280 -8.72 -14.69 12.06
N GLN A 281 -9.27 -14.14 13.13
CA GLN A 281 -9.26 -12.71 13.46
C GLN A 281 -8.73 -12.48 14.87
N ALA A 282 -8.15 -11.30 15.12
CA ALA A 282 -7.76 -10.92 16.47
C ALA A 282 -8.99 -10.72 17.36
N ALA A 283 -8.87 -11.09 18.64
CA ALA A 283 -9.97 -10.94 19.60
C ALA A 283 -10.43 -9.48 19.76
N ALA A 284 -9.50 -8.52 19.62
CA ALA A 284 -9.81 -7.09 19.63
C ALA A 284 -10.70 -6.67 18.44
N ASP A 285 -10.42 -7.18 17.24
CA ASP A 285 -11.22 -6.87 16.03
C ASP A 285 -12.64 -7.43 16.14
N VAL A 286 -12.76 -8.63 16.72
CA VAL A 286 -14.04 -9.30 16.98
C VAL A 286 -14.86 -8.53 18.02
N ALA A 287 -14.21 -8.04 19.10
CA ALA A 287 -14.87 -7.25 20.13
C ALA A 287 -15.36 -5.89 19.60
N ALA A 288 -14.55 -5.23 18.75
CA ALA A 288 -14.91 -3.96 18.13
C ALA A 288 -16.02 -4.10 17.06
N ASN A 289 -16.11 -5.26 16.41
CA ASN A 289 -17.05 -5.51 15.32
C ASN A 289 -17.83 -6.81 15.57
N PRO A 290 -18.95 -6.78 16.31
CA PRO A 290 -19.68 -7.98 16.68
C PRO A 290 -20.36 -8.69 15.49
N LYS A 291 -20.41 -8.04 14.32
CA LYS A 291 -21.02 -8.53 13.09
C LYS A 291 -20.06 -8.47 11.92
N ILE A 292 -20.14 -9.48 11.06
CA ILE A 292 -19.31 -9.59 9.86
C ILE A 292 -20.14 -10.12 8.69
N SER A 293 -19.82 -9.61 7.50
CA SER A 293 -20.32 -10.11 6.23
C SER A 293 -19.15 -10.62 5.40
N ALA A 294 -19.35 -11.67 4.63
CA ALA A 294 -18.34 -12.32 3.81
C ALA A 294 -18.84 -12.52 2.39
N TRP A 295 -17.94 -12.37 1.43
CA TRP A 295 -18.19 -12.50 0.00
C TRP A 295 -17.27 -13.56 -0.59
N VAL A 296 -17.84 -14.35 -1.49
CA VAL A 296 -17.12 -15.34 -2.30
C VAL A 296 -17.38 -14.99 -3.75
N ALA A 297 -16.33 -14.85 -4.54
CA ALA A 297 -16.44 -14.53 -5.96
C ALA A 297 -15.65 -15.51 -6.81
N ALA A 298 -16.18 -15.86 -7.97
CA ALA A 298 -15.48 -16.59 -9.01
C ALA A 298 -15.08 -15.60 -10.12
N ARG A 299 -13.82 -15.65 -10.55
CA ARG A 299 -13.24 -14.88 -11.65
C ARG A 299 -12.87 -15.84 -12.76
N ILE A 300 -13.32 -15.57 -13.97
CA ILE A 300 -12.78 -16.17 -15.19
C ILE A 300 -11.83 -15.15 -15.78
N PRO A 301 -10.50 -15.40 -15.78
CA PRO A 301 -9.53 -14.47 -16.32
C PRO A 301 -9.75 -14.20 -17.81
N ALA A 302 -9.44 -12.97 -18.22
CA ALA A 302 -9.42 -12.52 -19.61
C ALA A 302 -8.63 -13.48 -20.51
N MET A 303 -9.22 -13.85 -21.65
CA MET A 303 -8.52 -14.55 -22.72
C MET A 303 -8.51 -13.67 -23.97
N GLY A 304 -7.34 -13.09 -24.27
CA GLY A 304 -7.17 -12.16 -25.39
C GLY A 304 -7.79 -10.79 -25.11
N SER A 305 -8.76 -10.38 -25.93
CA SER A 305 -9.44 -9.07 -25.81
C SER A 305 -10.70 -9.09 -24.94
N THR A 306 -11.06 -10.24 -24.36
CA THR A 306 -12.21 -10.36 -23.46
C THR A 306 -11.85 -9.90 -22.04
N PRO A 307 -12.67 -9.07 -21.36
CA PRO A 307 -12.40 -8.68 -19.98
C PRO A 307 -12.63 -9.85 -19.03
N ASP A 308 -12.09 -9.75 -17.81
CA ASP A 308 -12.39 -10.70 -16.74
C ASP A 308 -13.89 -10.75 -16.46
N LEU A 309 -14.43 -11.96 -16.25
CA LEU A 309 -15.80 -12.15 -15.82
C LEU A 309 -15.83 -12.48 -14.32
N TRP A 310 -16.58 -11.69 -13.56
CA TRP A 310 -16.75 -11.88 -12.13
C TRP A 310 -18.16 -12.33 -11.80
N PHE A 311 -18.27 -13.32 -10.93
CA PHE A 311 -19.53 -13.84 -10.43
C PHE A 311 -19.47 -13.91 -8.90
N PHE A 312 -20.45 -13.35 -8.21
CA PHE A 312 -20.54 -13.36 -6.75
C PHE A 312 -21.52 -14.44 -6.30
N ARG A 313 -21.09 -15.28 -5.35
CA ARG A 313 -21.92 -16.33 -4.76
C ARG A 313 -22.72 -15.74 -3.61
N LYS A 314 -24.04 -15.74 -3.73
CA LYS A 314 -24.96 -15.28 -2.67
C LYS A 314 -25.19 -16.39 -1.65
N GLY A 315 -25.62 -16.00 -0.45
CA GLY A 315 -25.98 -16.93 0.62
C GLY A 315 -27.16 -17.86 0.32
N ASP A 316 -28.01 -17.49 -0.67
CA ASP A 316 -29.10 -18.32 -1.16
C ASP A 316 -28.64 -19.41 -2.16
N GLY A 317 -27.35 -19.49 -2.46
CA GLY A 317 -26.79 -20.46 -3.40
C GLY A 317 -26.88 -20.07 -4.87
N THR A 318 -27.27 -18.84 -5.20
CA THR A 318 -27.29 -18.35 -6.59
C THR A 318 -26.09 -17.44 -6.90
N TRP A 319 -25.80 -17.25 -8.20
CA TRP A 319 -24.72 -16.39 -8.69
C TRP A 319 -25.27 -15.08 -9.27
N THR A 320 -24.50 -14.00 -9.16
CA THR A 320 -24.75 -12.74 -9.87
C THR A 320 -23.47 -12.20 -10.51
N SER A 321 -23.55 -11.66 -11.72
CA SER A 321 -22.40 -11.13 -12.48
C SER A 321 -22.24 -9.61 -12.41
N GLN A 322 -23.18 -8.91 -11.77
CA GLN A 322 -23.10 -7.47 -11.51
C GLN A 322 -22.96 -7.24 -10.00
N VAL A 323 -22.08 -6.32 -9.61
CA VAL A 323 -22.04 -5.77 -8.24
C VAL A 323 -23.19 -4.76 -8.12
N PRO A 324 -24.29 -5.08 -7.43
CA PRO A 324 -25.36 -4.12 -7.23
C PRO A 324 -24.87 -2.99 -6.32
N ALA A 325 -25.54 -1.83 -6.37
CA ALA A 325 -25.27 -0.74 -5.42
C ALA A 325 -25.41 -1.20 -3.95
N ASP A 326 -26.25 -2.21 -3.71
CA ASP A 326 -26.34 -2.90 -2.43
C ASP A 326 -25.30 -4.03 -2.33
N THR A 327 -24.15 -3.69 -1.75
CA THR A 327 -23.06 -4.63 -1.47
C THR A 327 -23.46 -5.74 -0.50
N GLU A 328 -24.44 -5.51 0.38
CA GLU A 328 -24.87 -6.49 1.38
C GLU A 328 -25.76 -7.57 0.74
N GLY A 329 -26.61 -7.20 -0.22
CA GLY A 329 -27.49 -8.11 -0.95
C GLY A 329 -26.77 -9.19 -1.77
N ILE A 330 -25.45 -9.09 -1.95
CA ILE A 330 -24.61 -10.08 -2.64
C ILE A 330 -23.63 -10.82 -1.72
N ALA A 331 -23.72 -10.62 -0.41
CA ALA A 331 -22.89 -11.34 0.54
C ALA A 331 -23.22 -12.84 0.52
N PHE A 332 -22.19 -13.67 0.60
CA PHE A 332 -22.35 -15.11 0.82
C PHE A 332 -22.86 -15.37 2.25
N ALA A 333 -22.34 -14.62 3.21
CA ALA A 333 -22.84 -14.58 4.58
C ALA A 333 -22.99 -13.13 4.99
N SER A 334 -24.17 -12.73 5.45
CA SER A 334 -24.47 -11.34 5.80
C SER A 334 -24.69 -11.21 7.30
N GLN A 335 -24.03 -10.24 7.93
CA GLN A 335 -24.23 -9.84 9.33
C GLN A 335 -24.27 -11.03 10.32
N VAL A 336 -23.40 -12.02 10.08
CA VAL A 336 -23.24 -13.17 10.98
C VAL A 336 -22.50 -12.72 12.24
N ALA A 337 -22.67 -13.48 13.33
CA ALA A 337 -21.93 -13.21 14.56
C ALA A 337 -20.42 -13.33 14.30
N ASN A 338 -19.66 -12.31 14.68
CA ASN A 338 -18.22 -12.34 14.52
C ASN A 338 -17.58 -13.24 15.59
N ALA A 339 -16.48 -13.89 15.23
CA ALA A 339 -15.73 -14.78 16.11
C ALA A 339 -14.25 -14.78 15.75
N ALA A 340 -13.39 -15.15 16.71
CA ALA A 340 -11.95 -15.26 16.49
C ALA A 340 -11.60 -16.28 15.39
N THR A 341 -12.47 -17.25 15.15
CA THR A 341 -12.37 -18.17 14.03
C THR A 341 -13.75 -18.36 13.40
N LEU A 342 -13.86 -18.11 12.10
CA LEU A 342 -15.06 -18.31 11.31
C LEU A 342 -14.77 -19.29 10.19
N GLN A 343 -15.72 -20.17 9.90
CA GLN A 343 -15.65 -21.10 8.78
C GLN A 343 -16.78 -20.85 7.79
N PHE A 344 -16.41 -20.67 6.53
CA PHE A 344 -17.33 -20.54 5.42
C PHE A 344 -17.17 -21.74 4.50
N LYS A 345 -18.30 -22.32 4.04
CA LYS A 345 -18.31 -23.53 3.23
C LYS A 345 -19.07 -23.33 1.91
N PRO A 346 -18.60 -22.45 1.00
CA PRO A 346 -19.27 -22.26 -0.27
C PRO A 346 -19.18 -23.54 -1.12
N SER A 347 -20.30 -23.95 -1.69
CA SER A 347 -20.37 -24.93 -2.77
C SER A 347 -20.39 -24.18 -4.10
N LEU A 348 -19.52 -24.57 -5.02
CA LEU A 348 -19.43 -24.05 -6.37
C LEU A 348 -20.08 -25.09 -7.28
N ASP A 349 -21.03 -24.69 -8.12
CA ASP A 349 -21.96 -25.61 -8.81
C ASP A 349 -21.29 -26.55 -9.84
N PHE A 350 -19.98 -26.42 -10.02
CA PHE A 350 -19.15 -27.18 -10.95
C PHE A 350 -18.08 -27.98 -10.19
N THR A 351 -17.64 -29.09 -10.77
CA THR A 351 -16.55 -29.90 -10.23
C THR A 351 -15.20 -29.18 -10.33
N GLU A 352 -14.22 -29.61 -9.53
CA GLU A 352 -12.86 -29.06 -9.58
C GLU A 352 -12.26 -29.11 -11.00
N THR A 353 -12.46 -30.22 -11.71
CA THR A 353 -11.96 -30.44 -13.07
C THR A 353 -12.54 -29.43 -14.06
N GLU A 354 -13.86 -29.20 -14.01
CA GLU A 354 -14.53 -28.25 -14.89
C GLU A 354 -14.07 -26.82 -14.62
N MET A 355 -13.92 -26.45 -13.34
CA MET A 355 -13.45 -25.13 -12.95
C MET A 355 -11.99 -24.88 -13.39
N ARG A 356 -11.12 -25.88 -13.27
CA ARG A 356 -9.74 -25.77 -13.79
C ARG A 356 -9.69 -25.68 -15.31
N ALA A 357 -10.52 -26.45 -16.02
CA ALA A 357 -10.59 -26.39 -17.48
C ALA A 357 -10.99 -25.00 -18.01
N ALA A 358 -11.82 -24.28 -17.24
CA ALA A 358 -12.22 -22.90 -17.54
C ALA A 358 -11.31 -21.83 -16.90
N ASN A 359 -10.16 -22.20 -16.32
CA ASN A 359 -9.23 -21.31 -15.62
C ASN A 359 -9.89 -20.45 -14.53
N VAL A 360 -10.92 -20.97 -13.86
CA VAL A 360 -11.63 -20.19 -12.85
C VAL A 360 -10.79 -20.01 -11.59
N GLU A 361 -10.77 -18.80 -11.07
CA GLU A 361 -10.18 -18.45 -9.78
C GLU A 361 -11.29 -18.07 -8.80
N VAL A 362 -11.17 -18.45 -7.52
CA VAL A 362 -12.11 -18.09 -6.46
C VAL A 362 -11.42 -17.13 -5.50
N TYR A 363 -12.12 -16.06 -5.14
CA TYR A 363 -11.67 -14.98 -4.27
C TYR A 363 -12.56 -14.90 -3.04
N PHE A 364 -11.97 -14.42 -1.93
CA PHE A 364 -12.66 -14.21 -0.66
C PHE A 364 -12.41 -12.80 -0.14
N GLY A 365 -13.43 -12.21 0.48
CA GLY A 365 -13.29 -10.97 1.23
C GLY A 365 -14.39 -10.84 2.28
N TYR A 366 -14.23 -9.89 3.19
CA TYR A 366 -15.19 -9.66 4.27
C TYR A 366 -15.26 -8.19 4.68
N ARG A 367 -16.29 -7.84 5.44
CA ARG A 367 -16.51 -6.52 6.03
C ARG A 367 -17.03 -6.71 7.44
N ALA A 368 -16.36 -6.11 8.42
CA ALA A 368 -16.78 -6.15 9.81
C ALA A 368 -17.55 -4.84 10.13
N GLY A 369 -18.82 -4.95 10.52
CA GLY A 369 -19.67 -3.77 10.79
C GLY A 369 -19.71 -2.75 9.64
N SER A 370 -19.45 -1.48 9.96
CA SER A 370 -19.34 -0.37 9.00
C SER A 370 -17.91 -0.14 8.47
N ALA A 371 -16.98 -1.04 8.77
CA ALA A 371 -15.59 -0.91 8.31
C ALA A 371 -15.48 -1.05 6.78
N ALA A 372 -14.31 -0.73 6.24
CA ALA A 372 -14.02 -0.97 4.83
C ALA A 372 -14.06 -2.48 4.50
N PHE A 373 -14.37 -2.80 3.24
CA PHE A 373 -14.25 -4.16 2.73
C PHE A 373 -12.78 -4.58 2.68
N VAL A 374 -12.48 -5.76 3.21
CA VAL A 374 -11.15 -6.38 3.25
C VAL A 374 -11.12 -7.50 2.20
N ASN A 375 -10.38 -7.27 1.12
CA ASN A 375 -10.11 -8.30 0.12
C ASN A 375 -8.96 -9.21 0.61
N LYS A 376 -9.17 -10.53 0.61
CA LYS A 376 -8.15 -11.52 0.97
C LYS A 376 -7.53 -12.23 -0.24
N GLY A 377 -7.90 -11.81 -1.43
CA GLY A 377 -7.32 -12.29 -2.67
C GLY A 377 -7.84 -13.67 -3.07
N LYS A 378 -7.06 -14.33 -3.92
CA LYS A 378 -7.37 -15.65 -4.46
C LYS A 378 -7.23 -16.70 -3.36
N VAL A 379 -8.27 -17.52 -3.22
CA VAL A 379 -8.35 -18.61 -2.26
C VAL A 379 -8.36 -20.00 -2.91
N TRP A 380 -8.61 -20.07 -4.21
CA TRP A 380 -8.51 -21.29 -5.03
C TRP A 380 -8.38 -20.91 -6.52
N PRO A 381 -7.70 -21.72 -7.37
CA PRO A 381 -6.74 -22.75 -6.98
C PRO A 381 -5.53 -22.12 -6.27
N GLN A 382 -4.91 -22.88 -5.35
CA GLN A 382 -3.69 -22.46 -4.65
C GLN A 382 -2.50 -22.39 -5.60
#